data_AF-A0A9W8IBX4-F1
#
_entry.id   AF-A0A9W8IBX4-F1
#
_cell.length_a   1.000
_cell.length_b   1.000
_cell.length_c   1.000
_cell.angle_alpha   90.00
_cell.angle_beta   90.00
_cell.angle_gamma   90.00
#
_symmetry.space_group_name_H-M   'P 1'
#
loop_
_entity.id
_entity.type
_entity.pdbx_description
1 polymer ?
#
loop_
_entity_poly.entity_id
_entity_poly.type
_entity_poly.pdbx_seq_one_letter_code
_entity_poly.pdbx_strand_id
1 'polypeptide(L)'
;MIEGYSSVAKKYSSQYREKLKMQYRIANPNATEEEIDDAVYNDNAHQAFATAVSNSSKVQSATRVLSNVKQRHDDVKKIEKTIEELAAMIFEMAEMVDEQQEAIDHIEDAIEESSAQVEEGHKAIGQAIVYRKKSRKRKWIFILLVIILLVVIGVVLYFKLR
;
A
#
# COMPACT_ATOMS: atom_id res chain seq x y z
N MET A 1 -5.23 8.90 -7.43
CA MET A 1 -6.66 8.67 -7.12
C MET A 1 -7.15 9.58 -5.98
N ILE A 2 -6.33 9.78 -4.93
CA ILE A 2 -6.67 10.55 -3.72
C ILE A 2 -6.75 12.07 -3.96
N GLU A 3 -5.87 12.64 -4.79
CA GLU A 3 -5.94 14.07 -5.20
C GLU A 3 -7.25 14.42 -5.92
N GLY A 4 -7.82 13.47 -6.65
CA GLY A 4 -9.11 13.61 -7.31
C GLY A 4 -10.26 13.67 -6.31
N TYR A 5 -10.19 12.93 -5.20
CA TYR A 5 -11.25 12.93 -4.19
C TYR A 5 -11.25 14.22 -3.36
N SER A 6 -10.07 14.70 -2.94
CA SER A 6 -9.90 15.95 -2.20
C SER A 6 -10.40 17.17 -3.00
N SER A 7 -10.04 17.23 -4.29
CA SER A 7 -10.50 18.31 -5.17
C SER A 7 -12.01 18.28 -5.41
N VAL A 8 -12.62 17.10 -5.54
CA VAL A 8 -14.08 16.93 -5.65
C VAL A 8 -14.77 17.34 -4.35
N ALA A 9 -14.31 16.89 -3.19
CA ALA A 9 -14.88 17.25 -1.89
C ALA A 9 -14.81 18.77 -1.64
N LYS A 10 -13.66 19.39 -1.93
CA LYS A 10 -13.47 20.85 -1.84
C LYS A 10 -14.44 21.60 -2.76
N LYS A 11 -14.62 21.11 -4.00
CA LYS A 11 -15.57 21.68 -4.97
C LYS A 11 -17.02 21.59 -4.50
N TYR A 12 -17.42 20.46 -3.90
CA TYR A 12 -18.75 20.28 -3.32
C TYR A 12 -18.99 21.21 -2.13
N SER A 13 -18.01 21.34 -1.22
CA SER A 13 -18.10 22.25 -0.07
C SER A 13 -18.26 23.71 -0.52
N SER A 14 -17.49 24.15 -1.52
CA SER A 14 -17.59 25.50 -2.08
C SER A 14 -18.97 25.78 -2.68
N GLN A 15 -19.50 24.87 -3.51
CA GLN A 15 -20.82 25.04 -4.12
C GLN A 15 -21.95 25.07 -3.09
N TYR A 16 -21.81 24.31 -2.00
CA TYR A 16 -22.78 24.30 -0.92
C TYR A 16 -22.79 25.63 -0.14
N ARG A 17 -21.60 26.17 0.19
CA ARG A 17 -21.45 27.47 0.84
C ARG A 17 -22.06 28.61 0.01
N GLU A 18 -21.85 28.58 -1.31
CA GLU A 18 -22.38 29.60 -2.22
C GLU A 18 -23.92 29.60 -2.25
N LYS A 19 -24.54 28.41 -2.24
CA LYS A 19 -26.00 28.28 -2.12
C LYS A 19 -26.55 28.80 -0.79
N LEU A 20 -25.83 28.60 0.32
CA LEU A 20 -26.22 29.13 1.62
C LEU A 20 -26.19 30.67 1.65
N LYS A 21 -25.13 31.28 1.10
CA LYS A 21 -25.04 32.75 0.97
C LYS A 21 -26.22 33.32 0.19
N MET A 22 -26.58 32.68 -0.93
CA MET A 22 -27.73 33.08 -1.73
C MET A 22 -29.06 33.00 -0.95
N GLN A 23 -29.28 31.91 -0.21
CA GLN A 23 -30.51 31.74 0.59
C GLN A 23 -30.57 32.73 1.75
N TYR A 24 -29.43 33.08 2.35
CA TYR A 24 -29.38 34.09 3.42
C TYR A 24 -29.76 35.48 2.90
N ARG A 25 -29.24 35.88 1.73
CA ARG A 25 -29.61 37.16 1.08
C ARG A 25 -31.09 37.25 0.73
N ILE A 26 -31.72 36.15 0.33
CA ILE A 26 -33.17 36.11 0.05
C ILE A 26 -33.97 36.32 1.35
N ALA A 27 -33.51 35.76 2.47
CA ALA A 27 -34.17 35.89 3.76
C ALA A 27 -33.94 37.26 4.41
N ASN A 28 -32.76 37.85 4.26
CA ASN A 28 -32.40 39.17 4.78
C ASN A 28 -31.71 40.02 3.69
N PRO A 29 -32.47 40.81 2.92
CA PRO A 29 -31.95 41.62 1.81
C PRO A 29 -30.96 42.72 2.24
N ASN A 30 -30.99 43.13 3.51
CA ASN A 30 -30.15 44.20 4.06
C ASN A 30 -28.90 43.68 4.79
N ALA A 31 -28.64 42.37 4.73
CA ALA A 31 -27.48 41.77 5.40
C ALA A 31 -26.16 42.20 4.75
N THR A 32 -25.16 42.47 5.58
CA THR A 32 -23.80 42.76 5.13
C THR A 32 -23.06 41.49 4.71
N GLU A 33 -22.07 41.59 3.81
CA GLU A 33 -21.24 40.44 3.40
C GLU A 33 -20.54 39.78 4.58
N GLU A 34 -20.17 40.57 5.60
CA GLU A 34 -19.52 40.10 6.83
C GLU A 34 -20.49 39.28 7.70
N GLU A 35 -21.75 39.70 7.86
CA GLU A 35 -22.79 38.89 8.51
C GLU A 35 -23.09 37.59 7.76
N ILE A 36 -23.06 37.62 6.43
CA ILE A 36 -23.30 36.44 5.58
C ILE A 36 -22.14 35.45 5.72
N ASP A 37 -20.90 35.94 5.80
CA ASP A 37 -19.73 35.09 6.01
C ASP A 37 -19.77 34.45 7.41
N ASP A 38 -20.01 35.24 8.45
CA ASP A 38 -20.15 34.71 9.81
C ASP A 38 -21.28 33.68 9.93
N ALA A 39 -22.41 33.89 9.27
CA ALA A 39 -23.52 32.96 9.27
C ALA A 39 -23.27 31.69 8.42
N VAL A 40 -22.24 31.62 7.60
CA VAL A 40 -21.92 30.46 6.72
C VAL A 40 -20.66 29.73 7.16
N TYR A 41 -19.71 30.42 7.79
CA TYR A 41 -18.43 29.87 8.21
C TYR A 41 -18.36 29.53 9.71
N ASN A 42 -19.24 30.11 10.54
CA ASN A 42 -19.27 29.82 11.97
C ASN A 42 -20.15 28.59 12.28
N ASP A 43 -19.77 27.81 13.29
CA ASP A 43 -20.45 26.56 13.71
C ASP A 43 -21.89 26.81 14.23
N ASN A 44 -22.24 28.08 14.45
CA ASN A 44 -23.58 28.57 14.83
C ASN A 44 -24.42 29.11 13.67
N ALA A 45 -24.04 28.80 12.42
CA ALA A 45 -24.74 29.19 11.19
C ALA A 45 -26.27 29.05 11.26
N HIS A 46 -26.76 28.00 11.93
CA HIS A 46 -28.19 27.68 12.02
C HIS A 46 -28.92 28.69 12.93
N GLN A 47 -28.25 29.19 13.97
CA GLN A 47 -28.82 30.17 14.89
C GLN A 47 -28.93 31.56 14.23
N ALA A 48 -27.91 31.95 13.45
CA ALA A 48 -27.97 33.18 12.66
C ALA A 48 -29.07 33.13 11.58
N PHE A 49 -29.19 31.99 10.89
CA PHE A 49 -30.25 31.77 9.91
C PHE A 49 -31.65 31.75 10.54
N ALA A 50 -31.80 31.16 11.73
CA ALA A 50 -33.05 31.17 12.50
C ALA A 50 -33.51 32.59 12.82
N THR A 51 -32.61 33.44 13.31
CA THR A 51 -32.91 34.83 13.70
C THR A 51 -33.30 35.68 12.50
N ALA A 52 -32.58 35.56 11.37
CA ALA A 52 -32.88 36.27 10.13
C ALA A 52 -34.26 35.89 9.56
N VAL A 53 -34.57 34.60 9.59
CA VAL A 53 -35.81 34.04 9.07
C VAL A 53 -37.00 34.33 10.01
N SER A 54 -36.79 34.37 11.33
CA SER A 54 -37.82 34.74 12.32
C SER A 54 -38.26 36.21 12.25
N ASN A 55 -37.40 37.12 11.78
CA ASN A 55 -37.74 38.53 11.54
C ASN A 55 -38.58 38.74 10.26
N SER A 56 -38.66 37.73 9.39
CA SER A 56 -39.52 37.76 8.20
C SER A 56 -40.92 37.22 8.56
N SER A 57 -41.99 37.90 8.14
CA SER A 57 -43.40 37.60 8.47
C SER A 57 -43.96 36.28 7.91
N LYS A 58 -43.10 35.33 7.52
CA LYS A 58 -43.43 33.98 7.03
C LYS A 58 -42.98 32.89 8.03
N VAL A 59 -43.50 32.95 9.25
CA VAL A 59 -43.10 32.13 10.41
C VAL A 59 -43.31 30.62 10.23
N GLN A 60 -44.23 30.15 9.38
CA GLN A 60 -44.41 28.70 9.14
C GLN A 60 -43.44 28.10 8.11
N SER A 61 -43.00 28.88 7.13
CA SER A 61 -42.01 28.46 6.13
C SER A 61 -40.59 28.45 6.74
N ALA A 62 -40.36 29.39 7.66
CA ALA A 62 -39.16 29.59 8.43
C ALA A 62 -38.63 28.35 9.15
N THR A 63 -39.48 27.69 9.94
CA THR A 63 -39.10 26.55 10.78
C THR A 63 -38.68 25.33 9.95
N ARG A 64 -39.30 25.13 8.79
CA ARG A 64 -38.95 24.04 7.85
C ARG A 64 -37.63 24.28 7.13
N VAL A 65 -37.34 25.54 6.81
CA VAL A 65 -36.05 25.93 6.21
C VAL A 65 -34.94 25.76 7.24
N LEU A 66 -35.17 26.20 8.48
CA LEU A 66 -34.21 26.05 9.58
C LEU A 66 -33.88 24.58 9.89
N SER A 67 -34.89 23.71 9.95
CA SER A 67 -34.69 22.26 10.13
C SER A 67 -33.86 21.64 9.00
N ASN A 68 -34.10 22.03 7.75
CA ASN A 68 -33.31 21.56 6.61
C ASN A 68 -31.86 22.06 6.66
N VAL A 69 -31.63 23.32 7.02
CA VAL A 69 -30.29 23.89 7.15
C VAL A 69 -29.51 23.18 8.26
N LYS A 70 -30.15 22.92 9.41
CA LYS A 70 -29.53 22.17 10.51
C LYS A 70 -29.12 20.76 10.08
N GLN A 71 -30.02 20.03 9.44
CA GLN A 71 -29.72 18.67 8.98
C GLN A 71 -28.58 18.64 7.95
N ARG A 72 -28.54 19.60 7.03
CA ARG A 72 -27.44 19.72 6.06
C ARG A 72 -26.12 20.09 6.71
N HIS A 73 -26.13 20.92 7.75
CA HIS A 73 -24.92 21.23 8.48
C HIS A 73 -24.38 20.01 9.23
N ASP A 74 -25.24 19.23 9.88
CA ASP A 74 -24.83 17.99 10.54
C ASP A 74 -24.20 17.00 9.53
N ASP A 75 -24.74 16.93 8.30
CA ASP A 75 -24.15 16.13 7.22
C ASP A 75 -22.79 16.68 6.76
N VAL A 76 -22.62 18.00 6.66
CA VAL A 76 -21.32 18.62 6.31
C VAL A 76 -20.28 18.37 7.40
N LYS A 77 -20.67 18.44 8.68
CA LYS A 77 -19.79 18.17 9.82
C LYS A 77 -19.32 16.71 9.84
N LYS A 78 -20.17 15.77 9.43
CA LYS A 78 -19.77 14.37 9.22
C LYS A 78 -18.75 14.23 8.09
N ILE A 79 -18.96 14.92 6.97
CA ILE A 79 -18.01 14.92 5.84
C ILE A 79 -16.66 15.49 6.28
N GLU A 80 -16.66 16.59 7.05
CA GLU A 80 -15.44 17.19 7.60
C GLU A 80 -14.67 16.19 8.46
N LYS A 81 -15.35 15.51 9.38
CA LYS A 81 -14.74 14.46 10.21
C LYS A 81 -14.15 13.32 9.38
N THR A 82 -14.85 12.87 8.34
CA THR A 82 -14.35 11.81 7.45
C THR A 82 -13.15 12.28 6.61
N ILE A 83 -13.10 13.56 6.22
CA ILE A 83 -11.92 14.14 5.54
C ILE A 83 -10.73 14.21 6.49
N GLU A 84 -10.95 14.54 7.76
CA GLU A 84 -9.94 14.57 8.80
C GLU A 84 -9.36 13.17 9.07
N GLU A 85 -10.22 12.16 9.18
CA GLU A 85 -9.84 10.75 9.28
C GLU A 85 -9.08 10.27 8.04
N LEU A 86 -9.50 10.67 6.83
CA LEU A 86 -8.80 10.35 5.59
C LEU A 86 -7.41 11.00 5.54
N ALA A 87 -7.27 12.25 5.99
CA ALA A 87 -6.00 12.94 6.04
C ALA A 87 -5.03 12.24 7.00
N ALA A 88 -5.50 11.81 8.18
CA ALA A 88 -4.71 11.02 9.12
C ALA A 88 -4.25 9.69 8.50
N MET A 89 -5.14 8.99 7.80
CA MET A 89 -4.82 7.73 7.12
C MET A 89 -3.78 7.90 5.99
N ILE A 90 -3.72 9.06 5.33
CA ILE A 90 -2.67 9.38 4.34
C ILE A 90 -1.30 9.52 5.01
N PHE A 91 -1.24 10.17 6.17
CA PHE A 91 0.01 10.30 6.93
C PHE A 91 0.50 8.93 7.40
N GLU A 92 -0.40 8.11 7.95
CA GLU A 92 -0.11 6.74 8.39
C GLU A 92 0.33 5.84 7.21
N MET A 93 -0.28 6.02 6.03
CA MET A 93 0.15 5.31 4.82
C MET A 93 1.53 5.77 4.32
N ALA A 94 1.85 7.06 4.43
CA ALA A 94 3.15 7.58 4.06
C ALA A 94 4.26 7.03 4.98
N GLU A 95 3.98 6.93 6.28
CA GLU A 95 4.88 6.32 7.27
C GLU A 95 5.09 4.81 6.99
N MET A 96 4.01 4.07 6.72
CA MET A 96 4.09 2.64 6.41
C MET A 96 4.83 2.31 5.10
N VAL A 97 4.80 3.22 4.12
CA VAL A 97 5.58 3.07 2.87
C VAL A 97 7.06 3.34 3.12
N ASP A 98 7.39 4.32 3.96
CA ASP A 98 8.77 4.62 4.36
C ASP A 98 9.38 3.44 5.14
N GLU A 99 8.62 2.83 6.05
CA GLU A 99 9.04 1.60 6.75
C GLU A 99 9.22 0.40 5.82
N GLN A 100 8.43 0.29 4.75
CA GLN A 100 8.55 -0.79 3.76
C GLN A 100 9.76 -0.63 2.82
N GLN A 101 10.48 0.49 2.86
CA GLN A 101 11.63 0.72 1.99
C GLN A 101 12.82 -0.18 2.36
N GLU A 102 12.92 -0.64 3.61
CA GLU A 102 13.96 -1.58 4.08
C GLU A 102 13.71 -3.03 3.61
N ALA A 103 12.47 -3.40 3.30
CA ALA A 103 12.11 -4.75 2.85
C ALA A 103 12.44 -5.02 1.36
N ILE A 104 12.68 -3.99 0.56
CA ILE A 104 13.06 -4.14 -0.85
C ILE A 104 14.50 -4.64 -0.98
N ASP A 105 15.42 -4.17 -0.12
CA ASP A 105 16.82 -4.60 -0.11
C ASP A 105 16.94 -6.11 0.11
N HIS A 106 16.10 -6.69 0.96
CA HIS A 106 16.08 -8.13 1.21
C HIS A 106 15.59 -8.99 0.03
N ILE A 107 14.76 -8.44 -0.87
CA ILE A 107 14.32 -9.15 -2.08
C ILE A 107 15.44 -9.16 -3.11
N GLU A 108 16.16 -8.05 -3.26
CA GLU A 108 17.33 -7.99 -4.14
C GLU A 108 18.42 -8.96 -3.68
N ASP A 109 18.73 -8.96 -2.38
CA ASP A 109 19.67 -9.90 -1.76
C ASP A 109 19.26 -11.36 -1.99
N ALA A 110 17.98 -11.70 -1.78
CA ALA A 110 17.47 -13.05 -1.97
C ALA A 110 17.52 -13.51 -3.45
N ILE A 111 17.29 -12.59 -4.39
CA ILE A 111 17.41 -12.86 -5.83
C ILE A 111 18.87 -13.06 -6.22
N GLU A 112 19.78 -12.22 -5.73
CA GLU A 112 21.21 -12.33 -6.00
C GLU A 112 21.79 -13.63 -5.43
N GLU A 113 21.44 -13.97 -4.18
CA GLU A 113 21.84 -15.22 -3.54
C GLU A 113 21.29 -16.44 -4.31
N SER A 114 20.02 -16.42 -4.69
CA SER A 114 19.41 -17.50 -5.48
C SER A 114 20.10 -17.67 -6.83
N SER A 115 20.47 -16.58 -7.50
CA SER A 115 21.22 -16.61 -8.75
C SER A 115 22.61 -17.23 -8.56
N ALA A 116 23.33 -16.81 -7.51
CA ALA A 116 24.64 -17.33 -7.17
C ALA A 116 24.60 -18.84 -6.86
N GLN A 117 23.61 -19.30 -6.10
CA GLN A 117 23.42 -20.72 -5.77
C GLN A 117 23.14 -21.57 -7.03
N VAL A 118 22.37 -21.06 -7.99
CA VAL A 118 22.11 -21.76 -9.27
C VAL A 118 23.38 -21.87 -10.11
N GLU A 119 24.15 -20.78 -10.21
CA GLU A 119 25.44 -20.73 -10.90
C GLU A 119 26.45 -21.72 -10.28
N GLU A 120 26.56 -21.75 -8.96
CA GLU A 120 27.42 -22.69 -8.24
C GLU A 120 26.95 -24.14 -8.41
N GLY A 121 25.63 -24.39 -8.31
CA GLY A 121 25.02 -25.70 -8.55
C GLY A 121 25.33 -26.22 -9.95
N HIS A 122 25.26 -25.36 -10.97
CA HIS A 122 25.61 -25.71 -12.35
C HIS A 122 27.10 -26.11 -12.47
N LYS A 123 28.02 -25.36 -11.83
CA LYS A 123 29.46 -25.69 -11.78
C LYS A 123 29.70 -27.02 -11.07
N ALA A 124 29.07 -27.26 -9.92
CA ALA A 124 29.19 -28.49 -9.15
C ALA A 124 28.72 -29.72 -9.96
N ILE A 125 27.58 -29.61 -10.66
CA ILE A 125 27.08 -30.66 -11.55
C ILE A 125 28.08 -30.93 -12.68
N GLY A 126 28.60 -29.87 -13.31
CA GLY A 126 29.61 -29.99 -14.36
C GLY A 126 30.85 -30.75 -13.90
N GLN A 127 31.40 -30.40 -12.73
CA GLN A 127 32.54 -31.10 -12.15
C GLN A 127 32.21 -32.55 -11.78
N ALA A 128 31.03 -32.81 -11.20
CA ALA A 128 30.58 -34.15 -10.84
C ALA A 128 30.51 -35.09 -12.06
N ILE A 129 30.07 -34.57 -13.22
CA ILE A 129 30.06 -35.32 -14.48
C ILE A 129 31.48 -35.70 -14.91
N VAL A 130 32.42 -34.75 -14.84
CA VAL A 130 33.84 -34.99 -15.18
C VAL A 130 34.46 -36.04 -14.25
N TYR A 131 34.26 -35.89 -12.93
CA TYR A 131 34.75 -36.85 -11.94
C TYR A 131 34.15 -38.24 -12.15
N ARG A 132 32.85 -38.35 -12.41
CA ARG A 132 32.18 -39.63 -12.71
C ARG A 132 32.77 -40.29 -13.95
N LYS A 133 33.04 -39.52 -15.02
CA LYS A 133 33.67 -40.03 -16.25
C LYS A 133 35.09 -40.53 -15.99
N LYS A 134 35.90 -39.80 -15.21
CA LYS A 134 37.27 -40.18 -14.86
C LYS A 134 37.33 -41.38 -13.92
N SER A 135 36.44 -41.44 -12.93
CA SER A 135 36.33 -42.54 -11.97
C SER A 135 36.05 -43.87 -12.65
N ARG A 136 35.17 -43.91 -13.65
CA ARG A 136 34.91 -45.14 -14.44
C ARG A 136 36.18 -45.70 -15.09
N LYS A 137 37.01 -44.86 -15.71
CA LYS A 137 38.28 -45.30 -16.32
C LYS A 137 39.25 -45.82 -15.27
N ARG A 138 39.37 -45.12 -14.13
CA ARG A 138 40.24 -45.54 -13.02
C ARG A 138 39.81 -46.88 -12.39
N LYS A 139 38.50 -47.13 -12.27
CA LYS A 139 37.97 -48.41 -11.77
C LYS A 139 38.44 -49.59 -12.63
N TRP A 140 38.38 -49.48 -13.95
CA TRP A 140 38.85 -50.54 -14.86
C TRP A 140 40.35 -50.80 -14.74
N ILE A 141 41.16 -49.74 -14.62
CA ILE A 141 42.61 -49.86 -14.41
C ILE A 141 42.89 -50.60 -13.10
N PHE A 142 42.18 -50.24 -12.02
CA PHE A 142 42.36 -50.87 -10.72
C PHE A 142 41.97 -52.36 -10.73
N ILE A 143 40.85 -52.70 -11.39
CA ILE A 143 40.43 -54.10 -11.57
C ILE A 143 41.51 -54.90 -12.32
N LEU A 144 42.07 -54.34 -13.40
CA LEU A 144 43.11 -55.00 -14.19
C LEU A 144 44.37 -55.26 -13.36
N LEU A 145 44.83 -54.28 -12.57
CA LEU A 145 45.98 -54.43 -11.67
C LEU A 145 45.78 -55.55 -10.63
N VAL A 146 44.57 -55.65 -10.05
CA VAL A 146 44.24 -56.71 -9.10
C VAL A 146 44.28 -58.09 -9.76
N ILE A 147 43.76 -58.22 -10.99
CA ILE A 147 43.81 -59.48 -11.75
C ILE A 147 45.27 -59.89 -12.00
N ILE A 148 46.13 -58.97 -12.43
CA ILE A 148 47.56 -59.25 -12.66
C ILE A 148 48.21 -59.74 -11.36
N LEU A 149 47.96 -59.07 -10.23
CA LEU A 149 48.51 -59.46 -8.94
C LEU A 149 48.12 -60.90 -8.55
N LEU A 150 46.84 -61.27 -8.73
CA LEU A 150 46.35 -62.62 -8.45
C LEU A 150 47.02 -63.68 -9.33
N VAL A 151 47.24 -63.37 -10.62
CA VAL A 151 47.95 -64.28 -11.53
C VAL A 151 49.39 -64.49 -11.08
N VAL A 152 50.11 -63.42 -10.72
CA VAL A 152 51.50 -63.52 -10.24
C VAL A 152 51.58 -64.38 -8.98
N ILE A 153 50.69 -64.14 -8.01
CA ILE A 153 50.61 -64.94 -6.79
C ILE A 153 50.33 -66.42 -7.11
N GLY A 154 49.38 -66.69 -8.02
CA GLY A 154 49.06 -68.05 -8.45
C GLY A 154 50.25 -68.78 -9.08
N VAL A 155 51.01 -68.10 -9.93
CA VAL A 155 52.23 -68.65 -10.55
C VAL A 155 53.29 -68.95 -9.51
N VAL A 156 53.56 -68.03 -8.58
CA VAL A 156 54.55 -68.24 -7.52
C VAL A 156 54.17 -69.42 -6.63
N LEU A 157 52.89 -69.52 -6.24
CA LEU A 157 52.40 -70.65 -5.46
C LEU A 157 52.52 -71.97 -6.23
N TYR A 158 52.17 -71.99 -7.51
CA TYR A 158 52.31 -73.16 -8.36
C TYR A 158 53.76 -73.66 -8.44
N PHE A 159 54.72 -72.76 -8.65
CA PHE A 159 56.15 -73.11 -8.68
C PHE A 159 56.70 -73.52 -7.31
N LYS A 160 56.13 -73.04 -6.21
CA LYS A 160 56.54 -73.44 -4.85
C LYS A 160 55.95 -74.79 -4.43
N LEU A 161 54.76 -75.13 -4.91
CA LEU A 161 54.03 -76.36 -4.55
C LEU A 161 54.39 -77.55 -5.45
N ARG A 162 55.01 -77.30 -6.61
CA ARG A 162 55.55 -78.29 -7.53
C ARG A 162 57.03 -78.55 -7.26
#